data_AF-A0A0M3I9Y6-F1
#
_entry.id   AF-A0A0M3I9Y6-F1
#
_cell.length_a   1.000
_cell.length_b   1.000
_cell.length_c   1.000
_cell.angle_alpha   90.00
_cell.angle_beta   90.00
_cell.angle_gamma   90.00
#
_symmetry.space_group_name_H-M   'P 1'
#
loop_
_entity.id
_entity.type
_entity.pdbx_description
1 polymer ?
#
loop_
_entity_poly.entity_id
_entity_poly.type
_entity_poly.pdbx_seq_one_letter_code
_entity_poly.pdbx_strand_id
1 'polypeptide(L)'
;MDLSHALNITPVERLLISYKGSEDVLKYCESKLVPFFEQNVASWKRQGRQFPFPLHVKFMLRFVPYSPDLLIDLSKNGHHKWDQHAFLHLFFMKPSSVDEYRTGSRHEASEWFASVSQVNGTEWLIVFDSTKAREKKNRGTLLERIKSDFAKHTSRVVEVHEGSSQCMNGLQLLMQSYLLSSLDTFVGHEESYLSVLKEDYKNSDFNFIAYCEYQMEMSRLYNTLGVLEHVLAKYDELDALLSLIVDHFSKESAKPSWLCGEQHVGDGCPLLAALAQCNAPPKRKAVSLIEIRSLIVAHQIIVSLRIFDERVRHVSDGAPPNAIQMKCDFAAIILRYSNHCITSICEERSAMGLKLNHPELQCWTVAFCVEAMQFVSLLTQAAHVEHASYFACSLSTRKCTAVRCVGFV
;
A
#
# COMPACT_ATOMS: atom_id res chain seq x y z
N MET A 1 8.96 -24.84 -2.21
CA MET A 1 8.28 -23.53 -2.07
C MET A 1 7.86 -23.13 -3.47
N ASP A 2 6.56 -23.02 -3.74
CA ASP A 2 6.06 -22.50 -5.03
C ASP A 2 5.92 -20.98 -4.94
N LEU A 3 5.99 -20.27 -6.07
CA LEU A 3 5.83 -18.81 -6.15
C LEU A 3 4.50 -18.36 -5.54
N SER A 4 3.45 -19.18 -5.69
CA SER A 4 2.14 -18.98 -5.05
C SER A 4 2.23 -18.88 -3.52
N HIS A 5 3.09 -19.68 -2.87
CA HIS A 5 3.33 -19.60 -1.43
C HIS A 5 4.08 -18.33 -1.02
N ALA A 6 4.97 -17.81 -1.87
CA ALA A 6 5.67 -16.55 -1.63
C ALA A 6 4.76 -15.32 -1.88
N LEU A 7 3.80 -15.43 -2.78
CA LEU A 7 2.81 -14.38 -3.09
C LEU A 7 1.67 -14.31 -2.08
N ASN A 8 1.27 -15.45 -1.51
CA ASN A 8 0.24 -15.55 -0.46
C ASN A 8 0.69 -15.00 0.90
N ILE A 9 1.90 -14.44 0.98
CA ILE A 9 2.42 -13.90 2.24
C ILE A 9 1.59 -12.68 2.66
N THR A 10 1.21 -11.75 1.78
CA THR A 10 0.49 -10.51 2.17
C THR A 10 -0.93 -10.47 1.61
N PRO A 11 -2.00 -10.53 2.43
CA PRO A 11 -3.36 -10.28 1.95
C PRO A 11 -3.46 -8.85 1.41
N VAL A 12 -4.21 -8.67 0.32
CA VAL A 12 -4.52 -7.32 -0.19
C VAL A 12 -5.50 -6.67 0.78
N GLU A 13 -5.05 -5.65 1.50
CA GLU A 13 -5.90 -4.84 2.37
C GLU A 13 -6.97 -4.12 1.52
N ARG A 14 -8.09 -3.73 2.13
CA ARG A 14 -9.23 -3.12 1.42
C ARG A 14 -9.46 -1.71 1.92
N LEU A 15 -9.75 -0.80 0.99
CA LEU A 15 -10.13 0.57 1.28
C LEU A 15 -11.50 0.60 1.97
N LEU A 16 -11.59 1.28 3.11
CA LEU A 16 -12.83 1.35 3.87
C LEU A 16 -13.79 2.37 3.27
N ILE A 17 -15.05 1.94 3.13
CA ILE A 17 -16.20 2.78 2.79
C ILE A 17 -17.16 2.68 3.96
N SER A 18 -17.46 3.79 4.62
CA SER A 18 -18.41 3.74 5.72
C SER A 18 -19.85 3.91 5.23
N TYR A 19 -20.81 3.31 5.92
CA TYR A 19 -22.23 3.47 5.59
C TYR A 19 -23.11 3.70 6.82
N LYS A 20 -24.24 4.38 6.62
CA LYS A 20 -25.35 4.48 7.59
C LYS A 20 -26.69 4.42 6.87
N GLY A 21 -27.77 4.13 7.60
CA GLY A 21 -29.13 4.05 7.07
C GLY A 21 -29.51 2.64 6.62
N SER A 22 -30.22 2.54 5.49
CA SER A 22 -30.88 1.30 5.07
C SER A 22 -29.93 0.21 4.58
N GLU A 23 -29.74 -0.85 5.37
CA GLU A 23 -28.94 -2.04 5.01
C GLU A 23 -29.40 -2.76 3.75
N ASP A 24 -30.70 -2.79 3.46
CA ASP A 24 -31.21 -3.46 2.25
C ASP A 24 -30.72 -2.76 0.97
N VAL A 25 -30.65 -1.42 1.00
CA VAL A 25 -30.14 -0.63 -0.13
C VAL A 25 -28.63 -0.78 -0.22
N LEU A 26 -27.93 -0.83 0.92
CA LEU A 26 -26.50 -1.17 0.95
C LEU A 26 -26.26 -2.51 0.25
N LYS A 27 -26.95 -3.59 0.64
CA LYS A 27 -26.74 -4.93 0.05
C LYS A 27 -26.95 -4.91 -1.46
N TYR A 28 -27.98 -4.22 -1.93
CA TYR A 28 -28.22 -4.02 -3.35
C TYR A 28 -27.05 -3.28 -4.03
N CYS A 29 -26.66 -2.12 -3.50
CA CYS A 29 -25.58 -1.31 -4.05
C CYS A 29 -24.22 -2.04 -4.01
N GLU A 30 -23.86 -2.66 -2.89
CA GLU A 30 -22.62 -3.41 -2.70
C GLU A 30 -22.47 -4.53 -3.74
N SER A 31 -23.56 -5.26 -4.04
CA SER A 31 -23.57 -6.31 -5.07
C SER A 31 -23.24 -5.82 -6.49
N LYS A 32 -23.32 -4.50 -6.73
CA LYS A 32 -23.03 -3.86 -8.02
C LYS A 32 -21.76 -3.01 -7.99
N LEU A 33 -21.45 -2.39 -6.85
CA LEU A 33 -20.30 -1.53 -6.67
C LEU A 33 -19.01 -2.32 -6.54
N VAL A 34 -19.00 -3.38 -5.70
CA VAL A 34 -17.78 -4.18 -5.49
C VAL A 34 -17.29 -4.79 -6.81
N PRO A 35 -18.12 -5.49 -7.61
CA PRO A 35 -17.64 -6.04 -8.89
C PRO A 35 -17.20 -4.96 -9.87
N PHE A 36 -17.87 -3.80 -9.89
CA PHE A 36 -17.47 -2.68 -10.73
C PHE A 36 -16.05 -2.23 -10.38
N PHE A 37 -15.77 -1.96 -9.11
CA PHE A 37 -14.46 -1.44 -8.68
C PHE A 37 -13.32 -2.47 -8.74
N GLU A 38 -13.64 -3.76 -8.60
CA GLU A 38 -12.65 -4.85 -8.76
C GLU A 38 -12.27 -5.08 -10.23
N GLN A 39 -13.21 -4.84 -11.17
CA GLN A 39 -13.01 -5.07 -12.61
C GLN A 39 -12.49 -3.84 -13.35
N ASN A 40 -12.83 -2.63 -12.88
CA ASN A 40 -12.48 -1.39 -13.56
C ASN A 40 -11.21 -0.76 -12.98
N VAL A 41 -10.49 -0.09 -13.86
CA VAL A 41 -9.29 0.68 -13.52
C VAL A 41 -9.62 2.16 -13.62
N ALA A 42 -9.33 2.91 -12.57
CA ALA A 42 -9.47 4.36 -12.55
C ALA A 42 -8.14 5.04 -12.90
N SER A 43 -8.22 6.15 -13.64
CA SER A 43 -7.05 6.98 -13.95
C SER A 43 -6.91 8.08 -12.90
N TRP A 44 -5.87 8.00 -12.08
CA TRP A 44 -5.57 8.97 -11.04
C TRP A 44 -4.44 9.91 -11.48
N LYS A 45 -4.79 11.17 -11.71
CA LYS A 45 -3.85 12.21 -12.13
C LYS A 45 -3.20 12.87 -10.92
N ARG A 46 -1.96 12.50 -10.63
CA ARG A 46 -1.12 13.14 -9.62
C ARG A 46 -0.33 14.30 -10.25
N GLN A 47 -0.03 15.32 -9.45
CA GLN A 47 0.81 16.44 -9.88
C GLN A 47 2.26 16.22 -9.45
N GLY A 48 3.21 16.79 -10.22
CA GLY A 48 4.63 16.79 -9.89
C GLY A 48 5.51 15.92 -10.80
N ARG A 49 6.82 16.17 -10.77
CA ARG A 49 7.79 15.52 -11.68
C ARG A 49 7.86 14.00 -11.51
N GLN A 50 7.48 13.48 -10.34
CA GLN A 50 7.44 12.05 -10.03
C GLN A 50 6.30 11.31 -10.74
N PHE A 51 5.31 12.04 -11.28
CA PHE A 51 4.13 11.49 -11.93
C PHE A 51 3.97 12.04 -13.35
N PRO A 52 4.87 11.66 -14.29
CA PRO A 52 4.78 12.11 -15.69
C PRO A 52 3.54 11.58 -16.41
N PHE A 53 2.94 10.50 -15.89
CA PHE A 53 1.72 9.88 -16.42
C PHE A 53 0.73 9.59 -15.30
N PRO A 54 -0.59 9.52 -15.60
CA PRO A 54 -1.59 9.12 -14.62
C PRO A 54 -1.34 7.71 -14.07
N LEU A 55 -1.56 7.53 -12.78
CA LEU A 55 -1.53 6.22 -12.14
C LEU A 55 -2.83 5.48 -12.47
N HIS A 56 -2.70 4.19 -12.79
CA HIS A 56 -3.83 3.30 -13.03
C HIS A 56 -4.12 2.56 -11.73
N VAL A 57 -5.22 2.90 -11.07
CA VAL A 57 -5.58 2.37 -9.74
C VAL A 57 -6.78 1.44 -9.82
N LYS A 58 -6.77 0.40 -8.99
CA LYS A 58 -7.92 -0.48 -8.74
C LYS A 58 -8.39 -0.31 -7.32
N PHE A 59 -9.71 -0.33 -7.11
CA PHE A 59 -10.29 -0.11 -5.79
C PHE A 59 -10.80 -1.42 -5.21
N MET A 60 -10.11 -1.95 -4.21
CA MET A 60 -10.58 -3.09 -3.42
C MET A 60 -11.36 -2.56 -2.21
N LEU A 61 -12.69 -2.62 -2.26
CA LEU A 61 -13.54 -1.93 -1.29
C LEU A 61 -14.00 -2.85 -0.16
N ARG A 62 -14.19 -2.27 1.04
CA ARG A 62 -14.86 -2.91 2.17
C ARG A 62 -15.84 -1.95 2.82
N PHE A 63 -17.11 -2.33 2.87
CA PHE A 63 -18.14 -1.54 3.54
C PHE A 63 -18.15 -1.82 5.04
N VAL A 64 -18.18 -0.77 5.85
CA VAL A 64 -18.22 -0.83 7.33
C VAL A 64 -19.27 0.13 7.89
N PRO A 65 -19.94 -0.19 9.02
CA PRO A 65 -20.85 0.75 9.66
C PRO A 65 -20.14 2.05 10.01
N TYR A 66 -20.84 3.17 9.86
CA TYR A 66 -20.32 4.50 10.19
C TYR A 66 -20.01 4.61 11.68
N SER A 67 -18.80 5.09 11.97
CA SER A 67 -18.38 5.64 13.26
C SER A 67 -17.68 6.97 13.00
N PRO A 68 -17.84 7.99 13.88
CA PRO A 68 -17.03 9.21 13.82
C PRO A 68 -15.52 8.96 13.80
N ASP A 69 -15.06 7.86 14.40
CA ASP A 69 -13.63 7.48 14.44
C ASP A 69 -13.05 7.14 13.05
N LEU A 70 -13.92 6.84 12.07
CA LEU A 70 -13.51 6.54 10.70
C LEU A 70 -13.24 7.81 9.87
N LEU A 71 -13.52 9.01 10.40
CA LEU A 71 -13.27 10.27 9.69
C LEU A 71 -11.77 10.56 9.61
N ILE A 72 -11.31 11.03 8.45
CA ILE A 72 -9.93 11.47 8.23
C ILE A 72 -9.83 12.96 8.59
N ASP A 73 -9.30 13.25 9.77
CA ASP A 73 -9.06 14.63 10.21
C ASP A 73 -7.60 15.04 10.03
N LEU A 74 -7.27 15.49 8.81
CA LEU A 74 -5.93 15.94 8.43
C LEU A 74 -5.50 17.25 9.11
N SER A 75 -6.34 17.87 9.94
CA SER A 75 -5.91 19.02 10.76
C SER A 75 -5.09 18.58 11.98
N LYS A 76 -5.15 17.28 12.33
CA LYS A 76 -4.34 16.70 13.40
C LYS A 76 -2.91 16.53 12.89
N ASN A 77 -1.95 17.00 13.68
CA ASN A 77 -0.55 16.85 13.32
C ASN A 77 -0.10 15.39 13.43
N GLY A 78 0.69 14.95 12.46
CA GLY A 78 1.36 13.66 12.49
C GLY A 78 0.95 12.75 11.33
N HIS A 79 1.48 11.53 11.39
CA HIS A 79 1.20 10.46 10.45
C HIS A 79 -0.19 9.86 10.67
N HIS A 80 -0.94 9.64 9.59
CA HIS A 80 -2.28 9.05 9.64
C HIS A 80 -2.29 7.63 9.07
N LYS A 81 -2.97 6.72 9.76
CA LYS A 81 -3.09 5.34 9.33
C LYS A 81 -4.29 5.14 8.41
N TRP A 82 -4.02 4.97 7.12
CA TRP A 82 -5.06 4.93 6.10
C TRP A 82 -6.07 3.79 6.31
N ASP A 83 -5.63 2.65 6.88
CA ASP A 83 -6.44 1.45 7.10
C ASP A 83 -7.41 1.58 8.29
N GLN A 84 -7.30 2.66 9.07
CA GLN A 84 -8.18 2.97 10.19
C GLN A 84 -9.33 3.92 9.81
N HIS A 85 -9.30 4.47 8.59
CA HIS A 85 -10.23 5.50 8.16
C HIS A 85 -10.97 5.12 6.89
N ALA A 86 -12.17 5.67 6.73
CA ALA A 86 -12.96 5.53 5.51
C ALA A 86 -12.71 6.69 4.55
N PHE A 87 -12.50 6.38 3.28
CA PHE A 87 -12.24 7.37 2.23
C PHE A 87 -13.53 7.92 1.60
N LEU A 88 -14.67 7.31 1.91
CA LEU A 88 -15.98 7.76 1.48
C LEU A 88 -17.05 7.33 2.48
N HIS A 89 -17.99 8.23 2.77
CA HIS A 89 -19.09 8.00 3.70
C HIS A 89 -20.43 8.00 2.95
N LEU A 90 -21.22 6.94 3.06
CA LEU A 90 -22.50 6.78 2.37
C LEU A 90 -23.67 6.79 3.35
N PHE A 91 -24.74 7.49 3.01
CA PHE A 91 -26.02 7.37 3.71
C PHE A 91 -27.08 6.79 2.79
N PHE A 92 -27.62 5.63 3.14
CA PHE A 92 -28.60 4.92 2.34
C PHE A 92 -30.02 5.15 2.86
N MET A 93 -30.95 5.47 1.96
CA MET A 93 -32.34 5.67 2.33
C MET A 93 -33.29 5.17 1.24
N LYS A 94 -34.49 4.75 1.66
CA LYS A 94 -35.54 4.22 0.76
C LYS A 94 -36.97 4.68 1.11
N PRO A 95 -37.22 5.95 1.51
CA PRO A 95 -38.57 6.41 1.78
C PRO A 95 -39.45 6.28 0.53
N SER A 96 -40.72 5.92 0.71
CA SER A 96 -41.70 5.80 -0.38
C SER A 96 -42.66 7.00 -0.49
N SER A 97 -42.59 7.92 0.46
CA SER A 97 -43.38 9.16 0.53
C SER A 97 -42.64 10.27 1.29
N VAL A 98 -43.09 11.52 1.16
CA VAL A 98 -42.56 12.67 1.91
C VAL A 98 -42.76 12.50 3.42
N ASP A 99 -43.89 11.93 3.83
CA ASP A 99 -44.18 11.74 5.26
C ASP A 99 -43.25 10.69 5.88
N GLU A 100 -43.05 9.55 5.20
CA GLU A 100 -42.09 8.52 5.62
C GLU A 100 -40.65 9.05 5.69
N TYR A 101 -40.25 9.93 4.77
CA TYR A 101 -38.97 10.61 4.85
C TYR A 101 -38.88 11.50 6.10
N ARG A 102 -39.90 12.34 6.34
CA ARG A 102 -39.92 13.29 7.46
C ARG A 102 -39.89 12.60 8.83
N THR A 103 -40.62 11.51 8.99
CA THR A 103 -40.76 10.81 10.28
C THR A 103 -39.72 9.71 10.48
N GLY A 104 -39.15 9.16 9.41
CA GLY A 104 -38.19 8.06 9.47
C GLY A 104 -36.74 8.52 9.33
N SER A 105 -36.32 8.85 8.11
CA SER A 105 -34.89 8.96 7.76
C SER A 105 -34.31 10.38 7.76
N ARG A 106 -35.15 11.43 7.78
CA ARG A 106 -34.68 12.83 7.69
C ARG A 106 -33.79 13.23 8.87
N HIS A 107 -34.20 12.88 10.08
CA HIS A 107 -33.46 13.24 11.29
C HIS A 107 -32.10 12.53 11.31
N GLU A 108 -32.09 11.21 11.10
CA GLU A 108 -30.87 10.40 11.06
C GLU A 108 -29.90 10.88 9.96
N ALA A 109 -30.41 11.21 8.77
CA ALA A 109 -29.60 11.74 7.67
C ALA A 109 -28.99 13.10 8.02
N SER A 110 -29.74 13.96 8.71
CA SER A 110 -29.26 15.29 9.13
C SER A 110 -28.20 15.20 10.23
N GLU A 111 -28.37 14.31 11.20
CA GLU A 111 -27.37 14.05 12.24
C GLU A 111 -26.09 13.47 11.67
N TRP A 112 -26.20 12.47 10.79
CA TRP A 112 -25.07 11.90 10.09
C TRP A 112 -24.35 12.96 9.24
N PHE A 113 -25.09 13.75 8.48
CA PHE A 113 -24.55 14.83 7.66
C PHE A 113 -23.80 15.87 8.49
N ALA A 114 -24.36 16.27 9.64
CA ALA A 114 -23.70 17.17 10.57
C ALA A 114 -22.37 16.59 11.08
N SER A 115 -22.32 15.28 11.38
CA SER A 115 -21.11 14.59 11.82
C SER A 115 -20.03 14.55 10.75
N VAL A 116 -20.35 14.11 9.52
CA VAL A 116 -19.36 14.05 8.42
C VAL A 116 -18.91 15.43 7.94
N SER A 117 -19.73 16.47 8.12
CA SER A 117 -19.41 17.83 7.69
C SER A 117 -18.59 18.62 8.71
N GLN A 118 -18.39 18.10 9.92
CA GLN A 118 -17.50 18.74 10.91
C GLN A 118 -16.03 18.67 10.51
N VAL A 119 -15.65 17.66 9.74
CA VAL A 119 -14.27 17.43 9.31
C VAL A 119 -14.12 17.88 7.86
N ASN A 120 -13.32 18.93 7.66
CA ASN A 120 -13.05 19.50 6.33
C ASN A 120 -12.41 18.46 5.41
N GLY A 121 -12.86 18.41 4.15
CA GLY A 121 -12.34 17.47 3.15
C GLY A 121 -12.97 16.08 3.20
N THR A 122 -13.89 15.81 4.13
CA THR A 122 -14.62 14.53 4.18
C THR A 122 -15.51 14.34 2.96
N GLU A 123 -15.32 13.23 2.26
CA GLU A 123 -16.13 12.89 1.10
C GLU A 123 -17.33 12.03 1.47
N TRP A 124 -18.51 12.45 1.03
CA TRP A 124 -19.77 11.77 1.36
C TRP A 124 -20.81 11.84 0.24
N LEU A 125 -21.74 10.88 0.26
CA LEU A 125 -22.89 10.78 -0.64
C LEU A 125 -24.15 10.32 0.10
N ILE A 126 -25.32 10.80 -0.33
CA ILE A 126 -26.62 10.29 0.07
C ILE A 126 -27.19 9.50 -1.10
N VAL A 127 -27.49 8.22 -0.87
CA VAL A 127 -28.02 7.30 -1.88
C VAL A 127 -29.48 7.02 -1.55
N PHE A 128 -30.36 7.51 -2.42
CA PHE A 128 -31.80 7.33 -2.33
C PHE A 128 -32.27 6.24 -3.30
N ASP A 129 -32.75 5.13 -2.75
CA ASP A 129 -33.49 4.12 -3.52
C ASP A 129 -34.93 4.59 -3.77
N SER A 130 -35.22 4.93 -5.01
CA SER A 130 -36.52 5.45 -5.43
C SER A 130 -37.49 4.39 -5.94
N THR A 131 -37.14 3.09 -5.88
CA THR A 131 -37.95 1.99 -6.42
C THR A 131 -39.41 2.06 -5.96
N LYS A 132 -39.64 2.06 -4.65
CA LYS A 132 -41.00 2.15 -4.07
C LYS A 132 -41.67 3.50 -4.28
N ALA A 133 -40.89 4.59 -4.28
CA ALA A 133 -41.43 5.93 -4.54
C ALA A 133 -41.94 6.06 -5.98
N ARG A 134 -41.32 5.37 -6.94
CA ARG A 134 -41.78 5.29 -8.34
C ARG A 134 -43.07 4.50 -8.46
N GLU A 135 -43.16 3.34 -7.82
CA GLU A 135 -44.40 2.53 -7.79
C GLU A 135 -45.58 3.34 -7.26
N LYS A 136 -45.36 4.13 -6.21
CA LYS A 136 -46.38 5.00 -5.58
C LYS A 136 -46.57 6.36 -6.26
N LYS A 137 -45.87 6.64 -7.38
CA LYS A 137 -45.91 7.94 -8.09
C LYS A 137 -45.52 9.15 -7.22
N ASN A 138 -44.71 8.94 -6.19
CA ASN A 138 -44.21 9.97 -5.27
C ASN A 138 -42.77 10.42 -5.54
N ARG A 139 -42.08 9.80 -6.51
CA ARG A 139 -40.63 10.01 -6.78
C ARG A 139 -40.24 11.48 -6.94
N GLY A 140 -40.99 12.25 -7.73
CA GLY A 140 -40.65 13.65 -8.04
C GLY A 140 -40.64 14.53 -6.80
N THR A 141 -41.78 14.61 -6.10
CA THR A 141 -41.96 15.42 -4.91
C THR A 141 -41.05 15.00 -3.76
N LEU A 142 -40.79 13.69 -3.62
CA LEU A 142 -39.87 13.17 -2.62
C LEU A 142 -38.41 13.54 -2.92
N LEU A 143 -37.95 13.37 -4.16
CA LEU A 143 -36.59 13.72 -4.55
C LEU A 143 -36.33 15.23 -4.39
N GLU A 144 -37.29 16.07 -4.79
CA GLU A 144 -37.23 17.52 -4.56
C GLU A 144 -37.14 17.86 -3.08
N ARG A 145 -37.92 17.17 -2.23
CA ARG A 145 -37.88 17.39 -0.79
C ARG A 145 -36.53 17.02 -0.19
N ILE A 146 -35.97 15.86 -0.53
CA ILE A 146 -34.65 15.42 -0.06
C ILE A 146 -33.60 16.45 -0.51
N LYS A 147 -33.57 16.80 -1.80
CA LYS A 147 -32.65 17.80 -2.35
C LYS A 147 -32.78 19.16 -1.68
N SER A 148 -34.00 19.58 -1.34
CA SER A 148 -34.24 20.83 -0.61
C SER A 148 -33.62 20.82 0.79
N ASP A 149 -33.68 19.70 1.51
CA ASP A 149 -33.09 19.59 2.86
C ASP A 149 -31.55 19.60 2.80
N PHE A 150 -30.93 19.24 1.67
CA PHE A 150 -29.47 19.30 1.44
C PHE A 150 -29.01 20.41 0.49
N ALA A 151 -29.91 21.32 0.08
CA ALA A 151 -29.75 22.44 -0.85
C ALA A 151 -28.39 22.59 -1.59
N LYS A 152 -27.36 23.13 -0.91
CA LYS A 152 -26.03 23.41 -1.49
C LYS A 152 -25.27 22.16 -1.98
N HIS A 153 -25.73 20.99 -1.57
CA HIS A 153 -25.12 19.68 -1.83
C HIS A 153 -26.05 18.77 -2.63
N THR A 154 -26.98 19.32 -3.43
CA THR A 154 -27.88 18.52 -4.28
C THR A 154 -27.16 17.52 -5.20
N SER A 155 -25.93 17.81 -5.64
CA SER A 155 -25.10 16.91 -6.45
C SER A 155 -24.61 15.67 -5.70
N ARG A 156 -24.59 15.71 -4.37
CA ARG A 156 -24.23 14.58 -3.49
C ARG A 156 -25.43 13.69 -3.15
N VAL A 157 -26.64 14.05 -3.61
CA VAL A 157 -27.86 13.22 -3.49
C VAL A 157 -28.05 12.43 -4.78
N VAL A 158 -27.77 11.14 -4.73
CA VAL A 158 -27.78 10.22 -5.86
C VAL A 158 -29.00 9.31 -5.77
N GLU A 159 -29.73 9.18 -6.86
CA GLU A 159 -30.88 8.29 -6.96
C GLU A 159 -30.45 6.96 -7.58
N VAL A 160 -30.82 5.85 -6.94
CA VAL A 160 -30.76 4.49 -7.49
C VAL A 160 -32.16 3.90 -7.54
N HIS A 161 -32.41 2.95 -8.45
CA HIS A 161 -33.62 2.14 -8.39
C HIS A 161 -33.40 0.82 -9.12
N GLU A 162 -34.15 -0.20 -8.71
CA GLU A 162 -34.12 -1.51 -9.36
C GLU A 162 -34.50 -1.39 -10.85
N GLY A 163 -33.74 -2.10 -11.69
CA GLY A 163 -33.95 -2.11 -13.14
C GLY A 163 -33.26 -0.99 -13.94
N SER A 164 -32.61 0.00 -13.32
CA SER A 164 -31.84 1.03 -14.05
C SER A 164 -30.33 0.89 -13.87
N SER A 165 -29.68 0.35 -14.90
CA SER A 165 -28.22 0.35 -15.00
C SER A 165 -27.64 1.77 -15.06
N GLN A 166 -28.33 2.71 -15.71
CA GLN A 166 -27.87 4.09 -15.85
C GLN A 166 -27.74 4.81 -14.50
N CYS A 167 -28.71 4.63 -13.59
CA CYS A 167 -28.65 5.22 -12.26
C CYS A 167 -27.49 4.63 -11.43
N MET A 168 -27.27 3.33 -11.52
CA MET A 168 -26.14 2.66 -10.88
C MET A 168 -24.79 3.15 -11.44
N ASN A 169 -24.69 3.33 -12.76
CA ASN A 169 -23.48 3.89 -13.40
C ASN A 169 -23.19 5.32 -12.89
N GLY A 170 -24.23 6.12 -12.68
CA GLY A 170 -24.09 7.44 -12.07
C GLY A 170 -23.48 7.39 -10.66
N LEU A 171 -23.95 6.45 -9.82
CA LEU A 171 -23.37 6.22 -8.49
C LEU A 171 -21.93 5.75 -8.57
N GLN A 172 -21.63 4.79 -9.45
CA GLN A 172 -20.27 4.25 -9.66
C GLN A 172 -19.27 5.36 -10.03
N LEU A 173 -19.62 6.21 -11.00
CA LEU A 173 -18.75 7.30 -11.46
C LEU A 173 -18.55 8.37 -10.38
N LEU A 174 -19.60 8.72 -9.64
CA LEU A 174 -19.50 9.68 -8.53
C LEU A 174 -18.64 9.12 -7.39
N MET A 175 -18.87 7.86 -7.00
CA MET A 175 -18.04 7.20 -5.99
C MET A 175 -16.58 7.15 -6.42
N GLN A 176 -16.28 6.80 -7.67
CA GLN A 176 -14.92 6.81 -8.19
C GLN A 176 -14.30 8.21 -8.10
N SER A 177 -15.02 9.24 -8.50
CA SER A 177 -14.54 10.63 -8.43
C SER A 177 -14.25 11.06 -7.00
N TYR A 178 -15.14 10.75 -6.05
CA TYR A 178 -14.97 11.14 -4.65
C TYR A 178 -13.87 10.34 -3.95
N LEU A 179 -13.70 9.05 -4.29
CA LEU A 179 -12.58 8.25 -3.81
C LEU A 179 -11.24 8.81 -4.28
N LEU A 180 -11.13 9.17 -5.56
CA LEU A 180 -9.92 9.80 -6.09
C LEU A 180 -9.63 11.15 -5.42
N SER A 181 -10.67 11.96 -5.14
CA SER A 181 -10.54 13.23 -4.42
C SER A 181 -10.03 13.05 -2.98
N SER A 182 -10.64 12.11 -2.24
CA SER A 182 -10.22 11.80 -0.87
C SER A 182 -8.78 11.26 -0.84
N LEU A 183 -8.43 10.36 -1.76
CA LEU A 183 -7.08 9.83 -1.89
C LEU A 183 -6.06 10.91 -2.25
N ASP A 184 -6.38 11.82 -3.17
CA ASP A 184 -5.46 12.89 -3.55
C ASP A 184 -5.12 13.79 -2.35
N THR A 185 -6.15 14.13 -1.58
CA THR A 185 -6.01 14.94 -0.36
C THR A 185 -5.19 14.20 0.70
N PHE A 186 -5.54 12.95 1.01
CA PHE A 186 -4.86 12.14 2.02
C PHE A 186 -3.38 11.90 1.65
N VAL A 187 -3.13 11.39 0.44
CA VAL A 187 -1.78 11.06 0.00
C VAL A 187 -0.94 12.33 -0.17
N GLY A 188 -1.53 13.45 -0.62
CA GLY A 188 -0.85 14.73 -0.67
C GLY A 188 -0.40 15.23 0.71
N HIS A 189 -1.23 15.05 1.74
CA HIS A 189 -0.88 15.35 3.12
C HIS A 189 0.27 14.48 3.62
N GLU A 190 0.13 13.15 3.53
CA GLU A 190 1.15 12.22 4.04
C GLU A 190 2.49 12.32 3.31
N GLU A 191 2.48 12.54 1.98
CA GLU A 191 3.72 12.78 1.22
C GLU A 191 4.40 14.09 1.62
N SER A 192 3.62 15.14 1.91
CA SER A 192 4.16 16.41 2.40
C SER A 192 4.78 16.23 3.79
N TYR A 193 4.10 15.50 4.68
CA TYR A 193 4.60 15.16 6.01
C TYR A 193 5.92 14.38 5.95
N LEU A 194 5.97 13.32 5.12
CA LEU A 194 7.20 12.54 4.88
C LEU A 194 8.31 13.40 4.28
N SER A 195 8.00 14.30 3.35
CA SER A 195 9.01 15.20 2.76
C SER A 195 9.66 16.08 3.81
N VAL A 196 8.87 16.69 4.70
CA VAL A 196 9.38 17.51 5.81
C VAL A 196 10.25 16.68 6.76
N LEU A 197 9.79 15.48 7.16
CA LEU A 197 10.60 14.59 8.00
C LEU A 197 11.93 14.23 7.33
N LYS A 198 11.93 13.97 6.03
CA LYS A 198 13.12 13.59 5.27
C LYS A 198 14.16 14.71 5.20
N GLU A 199 13.75 15.97 5.22
CA GLU A 199 14.70 17.11 5.19
C GLU A 199 15.65 17.10 6.39
N ASP A 200 15.21 16.55 7.52
CA ASP A 200 15.97 16.45 8.76
C ASP A 200 16.92 15.24 8.83
N TYR A 201 17.12 14.46 7.74
CA TYR A 201 17.88 13.21 7.77
C TYR A 201 19.33 13.33 8.31
N LYS A 202 19.90 14.53 8.28
CA LYS A 202 21.25 14.84 8.81
C LYS A 202 21.27 15.10 10.31
N ASN A 203 20.12 15.31 10.93
CA ASN A 203 20.01 15.51 12.37
C ASN A 203 20.20 14.17 13.09
N SER A 204 21.01 14.14 14.17
CA SER A 204 21.21 12.93 14.97
C SER A 204 19.93 12.41 15.63
N ASP A 205 18.96 13.29 15.86
CA ASP A 205 17.66 12.95 16.45
C ASP A 205 16.65 12.46 15.42
N PHE A 206 16.98 12.53 14.12
CA PHE A 206 16.13 11.98 13.07
C PHE A 206 15.95 10.48 13.25
N ASN A 207 14.71 10.04 13.41
CA ASN A 207 14.39 8.62 13.60
C ASN A 207 14.06 7.97 12.25
N PHE A 208 15.06 7.35 11.63
CA PHE A 208 14.86 6.65 10.37
C PHE A 208 13.89 5.46 10.48
N ILE A 209 13.79 4.80 11.64
CA ILE A 209 12.84 3.70 11.84
C ILE A 209 11.41 4.19 11.69
N ALA A 210 11.07 5.29 12.37
CA ALA A 210 9.74 5.89 12.27
C ALA A 210 9.45 6.37 10.83
N TYR A 211 10.41 7.02 10.18
CA TYR A 211 10.27 7.41 8.77
C TYR A 211 10.02 6.20 7.86
N CYS A 212 10.79 5.12 8.05
CA CYS A 212 10.68 3.87 7.31
C CYS A 212 9.29 3.25 7.49
N GLU A 213 8.77 3.18 8.72
CA GLU A 213 7.43 2.67 9.03
C GLU A 213 6.33 3.46 8.30
N TYR A 214 6.40 4.80 8.33
CA TYR A 214 5.43 5.68 7.68
C TYR A 214 5.50 5.54 6.15
N GLN A 215 6.71 5.47 5.58
CA GLN A 215 6.92 5.25 4.14
C GLN A 215 6.39 3.87 3.72
N MET A 216 6.61 2.82 4.52
CA MET A 216 6.09 1.48 4.28
C MET A 216 4.56 1.44 4.36
N GLU A 217 3.95 2.21 5.25
CA GLU A 217 2.49 2.36 5.32
C GLU A 217 1.90 3.03 4.07
N MET A 218 2.55 4.08 3.57
CA MET A 218 2.19 4.69 2.28
C MET A 218 2.36 3.72 1.11
N SER A 219 3.45 2.94 1.10
CA SER A 219 3.65 1.88 0.11
C SER A 219 2.58 0.79 0.17
N ARG A 220 2.04 0.47 1.36
CA ARG A 220 0.91 -0.46 1.51
C ARG A 220 -0.37 0.09 0.89
N LEU A 221 -0.66 1.38 1.04
CA LEU A 221 -1.80 2.02 0.35
C LEU A 221 -1.65 1.93 -1.17
N TYR A 222 -0.49 2.30 -1.73
CA TYR A 222 -0.25 2.19 -3.17
C TYR A 222 -0.33 0.75 -3.69
N ASN A 223 0.12 -0.23 -2.89
CA ASN A 223 -0.02 -1.65 -3.20
C ASN A 223 -1.49 -2.09 -3.20
N THR A 224 -2.30 -1.63 -2.25
CA THR A 224 -3.76 -1.86 -2.22
C THR A 224 -4.46 -1.29 -3.46
N LEU A 225 -3.93 -0.18 -3.99
CA LEU A 225 -4.42 0.44 -5.23
C LEU A 225 -3.90 -0.25 -6.51
N GLY A 226 -3.03 -1.27 -6.39
CA GLY A 226 -2.45 -1.98 -7.53
C GLY A 226 -1.35 -1.22 -8.27
N VAL A 227 -0.76 -0.18 -7.67
CA VAL A 227 0.27 0.66 -8.33
C VAL A 227 1.68 0.13 -8.05
N LEU A 228 1.92 -1.14 -8.39
CA LEU A 228 3.09 -1.90 -7.93
C LEU A 228 4.43 -1.31 -8.37
N GLU A 229 4.53 -0.74 -9.57
CA GLU A 229 5.76 -0.11 -10.06
C GLU A 229 6.13 1.11 -9.21
N HIS A 230 5.13 1.88 -8.77
CA HIS A 230 5.35 3.01 -7.87
C HIS A 230 5.78 2.53 -6.47
N VAL A 231 5.17 1.45 -5.98
CA VAL A 231 5.55 0.82 -4.70
C VAL A 231 7.02 0.40 -4.74
N LEU A 232 7.46 -0.26 -5.83
CA LEU A 232 8.86 -0.68 -5.98
C LEU A 232 9.80 0.53 -5.98
N ALA A 233 9.46 1.59 -6.71
CA ALA A 233 10.23 2.83 -6.73
C ALA A 233 10.34 3.46 -5.33
N LYS A 234 9.29 3.40 -4.50
CA LYS A 234 9.35 3.88 -3.10
C LYS A 234 10.30 3.07 -2.23
N TYR A 235 10.40 1.76 -2.44
CA TYR A 235 11.40 0.95 -1.73
C TYR A 235 12.83 1.23 -2.24
N ASP A 236 13.02 1.48 -3.53
CA ASP A 236 14.31 1.91 -4.08
C ASP A 236 14.74 3.28 -3.52
N GLU A 237 13.81 4.23 -3.38
CA GLU A 237 14.06 5.53 -2.74
C GLU A 237 14.42 5.39 -1.25
N LEU A 238 13.75 4.47 -0.55
CA LEU A 238 14.00 4.19 0.87
C LEU A 238 15.37 3.55 1.10
N ASP A 239 15.75 2.60 0.24
CA ASP A 239 17.06 1.96 0.22
C ASP A 239 18.18 2.98 -0.03
N ALA A 240 18.00 3.86 -1.02
CA ALA A 240 18.94 4.93 -1.34
C ALA A 240 19.06 5.96 -0.20
N LEU A 241 17.95 6.31 0.45
CA LEU A 241 17.95 7.22 1.60
C LEU A 241 18.73 6.64 2.78
N LEU A 242 18.57 5.33 3.07
CA LEU A 242 19.35 4.66 4.10
C LEU A 242 20.85 4.74 3.80
N SER A 243 21.24 4.49 2.54
CA SER A 243 22.66 4.59 2.12
C SER A 243 23.19 6.01 2.30
N LEU A 244 22.38 7.02 1.97
CA LEU A 244 22.74 8.43 2.13
C LEU A 244 22.92 8.82 3.61
N ILE A 245 22.04 8.35 4.49
CA ILE A 245 22.15 8.58 5.94
C ILE A 245 23.43 7.93 6.47
N VAL A 246 23.68 6.67 6.12
CA VAL A 246 24.89 5.96 6.56
C VAL A 246 26.15 6.65 6.05
N ASP A 247 26.22 7.01 4.77
CA ASP A 247 27.38 7.71 4.20
C ASP A 247 27.65 9.02 4.94
N HIS A 248 26.61 9.79 5.25
CA HIS A 248 26.73 11.03 6.03
C HIS A 248 27.33 10.75 7.41
N PHE A 249 26.70 9.90 8.21
CA PHE A 249 27.13 9.65 9.59
C PHE A 249 28.42 8.84 9.73
N SER A 250 28.86 8.15 8.66
CA SER A 250 30.18 7.48 8.65
C SER A 250 31.35 8.46 8.68
N LYS A 251 31.12 9.72 8.28
CA LYS A 251 32.10 10.82 8.26
C LYS A 251 31.99 11.71 9.49
N GLU A 252 30.91 11.58 10.25
CA GLU A 252 30.64 12.38 11.44
C GLU A 252 31.18 11.68 12.70
N SER A 253 31.38 12.46 13.76
CA SER A 253 31.81 11.93 15.06
C SER A 253 30.69 11.27 15.86
N ALA A 254 29.45 11.66 15.59
CA ALA A 254 28.25 11.16 16.27
C ALA A 254 27.50 10.15 15.40
N LYS A 255 26.93 9.12 16.03
CA LYS A 255 26.02 8.18 15.36
C LYS A 255 24.58 8.68 15.46
N PRO A 256 23.72 8.35 14.49
CA PRO A 256 22.31 8.72 14.60
C PRO A 256 21.66 7.90 15.73
N SER A 257 20.77 8.54 16.48
CA SER A 257 20.15 8.00 17.69
C SER A 257 19.50 6.63 17.48
N TRP A 258 18.85 6.43 16.34
CA TRP A 258 18.19 5.17 15.99
C TRP A 258 19.16 3.99 15.77
N LEU A 259 20.46 4.26 15.52
CA LEU A 259 21.49 3.25 15.29
C LEU A 259 22.42 3.05 16.51
N CYS A 260 22.16 3.75 17.62
CA CYS A 260 22.96 3.62 18.85
C CYS A 260 22.72 2.32 19.63
N GLY A 261 21.70 1.54 19.27
CA GLY A 261 21.39 0.25 19.88
C GLY A 261 22.40 -0.85 19.55
N GLU A 262 22.35 -1.94 20.31
CA GLU A 262 23.13 -3.15 20.02
C GLU A 262 22.80 -3.66 18.62
N GLN A 263 23.85 -3.97 17.85
CA GLN A 263 23.69 -4.51 16.51
C GLN A 263 23.69 -6.03 16.61
N HIS A 264 22.71 -6.64 15.97
CA HIS A 264 22.56 -8.08 15.89
C HIS A 264 22.19 -8.51 14.47
N VAL A 265 22.48 -9.77 14.17
CA VAL A 265 21.86 -10.47 13.05
C VAL A 265 20.60 -11.17 13.55
N GLY A 266 19.51 -11.14 12.79
CA GLY A 266 18.29 -11.84 13.16
C GLY A 266 18.47 -13.36 13.13
N ASP A 267 17.66 -14.07 13.92
CA ASP A 267 17.65 -15.54 13.94
C ASP A 267 17.00 -16.12 12.68
N GLY A 268 17.48 -17.31 12.27
CA GLY A 268 16.87 -18.11 11.21
C GLY A 268 17.30 -17.70 9.80
N CYS A 269 16.39 -17.87 8.85
CA CYS A 269 16.57 -17.61 7.43
C CYS A 269 16.40 -16.10 7.14
N PRO A 270 17.46 -15.31 6.86
CA PRO A 270 17.37 -13.85 6.82
C PRO A 270 16.30 -13.28 5.91
N LEU A 271 16.22 -13.78 4.67
CA LEU A 271 15.31 -13.22 3.68
C LEU A 271 13.88 -13.69 3.95
N LEU A 272 13.66 -14.96 4.25
CA LEU A 272 12.36 -15.50 4.62
C LEU A 272 11.81 -14.87 5.90
N ALA A 273 12.65 -14.64 6.91
CA ALA A 273 12.26 -13.96 8.13
C ALA A 273 11.85 -12.51 7.87
N ALA A 274 12.57 -11.80 6.98
CA ALA A 274 12.20 -10.45 6.56
C ALA A 274 10.91 -10.44 5.74
N LEU A 275 10.72 -11.38 4.82
CA LEU A 275 9.50 -11.54 4.03
C LEU A 275 8.27 -11.79 4.92
N ALA A 276 8.42 -12.62 5.96
CA ALA A 276 7.35 -12.87 6.93
C ALA A 276 6.95 -11.60 7.72
N GLN A 277 7.88 -10.65 7.87
CA GLN A 277 7.65 -9.38 8.55
C GLN A 277 6.99 -8.33 7.64
N CYS A 278 6.96 -8.50 6.32
CA CYS A 278 6.26 -7.58 5.42
C CYS A 278 4.75 -7.45 5.71
N ASN A 279 4.16 -8.36 6.49
CA ASN A 279 2.74 -8.38 6.86
C ASN A 279 2.41 -7.69 8.18
N ALA A 280 3.42 -7.38 8.99
CA ALA A 280 3.20 -6.81 10.32
C ALA A 280 4.28 -5.77 10.59
N PRO A 281 3.92 -4.52 10.95
CA PRO A 281 4.91 -3.53 11.31
C PRO A 281 5.83 -4.08 12.41
N PRO A 282 7.15 -3.81 12.36
CA PRO A 282 8.07 -4.29 13.37
C PRO A 282 7.58 -3.83 14.76
N LYS A 283 7.22 -4.75 15.65
CA LYS A 283 6.83 -4.40 17.03
C LYS A 283 8.03 -4.00 17.91
N ARG A 284 9.19 -3.70 17.32
CA ARG A 284 10.46 -3.55 18.04
C ARG A 284 10.84 -2.09 18.16
N LYS A 285 11.20 -1.68 19.39
CA LYS A 285 11.67 -0.33 19.72
C LYS A 285 13.08 -0.03 19.20
N ALA A 286 13.82 -1.05 18.78
CA ALA A 286 15.15 -0.95 18.18
C ALA A 286 15.25 -1.98 17.06
N VAL A 287 15.79 -1.57 15.92
CA VAL A 287 15.98 -2.40 14.72
C VAL A 287 17.42 -2.19 14.25
N SER A 288 18.14 -3.26 13.96
CA SER A 288 19.53 -3.16 13.48
C SER A 288 19.60 -2.70 12.03
N LEU A 289 20.75 -2.19 11.59
CA LEU A 289 20.95 -1.81 10.19
C LEU A 289 20.69 -3.00 9.24
N ILE A 290 21.10 -4.21 9.66
CA ILE A 290 20.91 -5.45 8.92
C ILE A 290 19.43 -5.78 8.78
N GLU A 291 18.67 -5.67 9.86
CA GLU A 291 17.22 -5.95 9.84
C GLU A 291 16.48 -5.00 8.89
N ILE A 292 16.77 -3.70 8.92
CA ILE A 292 16.10 -2.72 8.05
C ILE A 292 16.44 -2.98 6.58
N ARG A 293 17.72 -3.19 6.26
CA ARG A 293 18.17 -3.55 4.89
C ARG A 293 17.50 -4.85 4.41
N SER A 294 17.39 -5.84 5.29
CA SER A 294 16.72 -7.10 5.00
C SER A 294 15.22 -6.91 4.73
N LEU A 295 14.57 -6.03 5.49
CA LEU A 295 13.15 -5.71 5.32
C LEU A 295 12.89 -4.96 4.00
N ILE A 296 13.73 -3.97 3.67
CA ILE A 296 13.62 -3.23 2.41
C ILE A 296 13.79 -4.18 1.20
N VAL A 297 14.84 -5.02 1.20
CA VAL A 297 15.06 -5.96 0.10
C VAL A 297 13.95 -7.02 0.00
N ALA A 298 13.39 -7.46 1.13
CA ALA A 298 12.25 -8.36 1.15
C ALA A 298 11.03 -7.74 0.46
N HIS A 299 10.72 -6.47 0.74
CA HIS A 299 9.66 -5.75 0.06
C HIS A 299 9.94 -5.57 -1.44
N GLN A 300 11.17 -5.20 -1.83
CA GLN A 300 11.56 -5.09 -3.25
C GLN A 300 11.33 -6.41 -3.99
N ILE A 301 11.70 -7.55 -3.36
CA ILE A 301 11.50 -8.89 -3.93
C ILE A 301 10.01 -9.24 -4.02
N ILE A 302 9.21 -9.06 -2.96
CA ILE A 302 7.77 -9.37 -2.99
C ILE A 302 7.05 -8.55 -4.06
N VAL A 303 7.31 -7.25 -4.13
CA VAL A 303 6.66 -6.36 -5.10
C VAL A 303 7.08 -6.76 -6.52
N SER A 304 8.35 -7.08 -6.74
CA SER A 304 8.83 -7.58 -8.03
C SER A 304 8.15 -8.89 -8.43
N LEU A 305 7.96 -9.82 -7.48
CA LEU A 305 7.23 -11.07 -7.71
C LEU A 305 5.75 -10.83 -8.04
N ARG A 306 5.10 -9.84 -7.41
CA ARG A 306 3.72 -9.47 -7.74
C ARG A 306 3.60 -8.88 -9.14
N ILE A 307 4.54 -8.01 -9.53
CA ILE A 307 4.61 -7.47 -10.89
C ILE A 307 4.80 -8.60 -11.91
N PHE A 308 5.66 -9.59 -11.61
CA PHE A 308 5.81 -10.78 -12.45
C PHE A 308 4.50 -11.53 -12.61
N ASP A 309 3.84 -11.84 -11.50
CA ASP A 309 2.59 -12.59 -11.48
C ASP A 309 1.46 -11.89 -12.24
N GLU A 310 1.30 -10.57 -12.08
CA GLU A 310 0.36 -9.77 -12.87
C GLU A 310 0.67 -9.85 -14.37
N ARG A 311 1.93 -9.71 -14.75
CA ARG A 311 2.35 -9.82 -16.17
C ARG A 311 2.11 -11.22 -16.72
N VAL A 312 2.35 -12.29 -15.95
CA VAL A 312 2.07 -13.68 -16.38
C VAL A 312 0.56 -13.89 -16.59
N ARG A 313 -0.26 -13.40 -15.65
CA ARG A 313 -1.72 -13.47 -15.76
C ARG A 313 -2.23 -12.74 -17.00
N HIS A 314 -1.69 -11.57 -17.32
CA HIS A 314 -2.07 -10.81 -18.52
C HIS A 314 -1.60 -11.44 -19.84
N VAL A 315 -0.46 -12.15 -19.88
CA VAL A 315 0.02 -12.85 -21.10
C VAL A 315 -0.86 -14.05 -21.45
N SER A 316 -1.52 -14.66 -20.47
CA SER A 316 -2.41 -15.82 -20.67
C SER A 316 -3.64 -15.50 -21.54
N ASP A 317 -3.95 -14.22 -21.77
CA ASP A 317 -5.11 -13.72 -22.54
C ASP A 317 -4.82 -13.38 -24.03
N GLY A 318 -3.69 -13.82 -24.62
CA GLY A 318 -3.58 -13.84 -26.09
C GLY A 318 -2.25 -13.41 -26.75
N ALA A 319 -1.09 -13.57 -26.11
CA ALA A 319 0.21 -13.35 -26.77
C ALA A 319 1.16 -14.57 -26.62
N PRO A 320 2.02 -14.89 -27.63
CA PRO A 320 2.94 -16.02 -27.55
C PRO A 320 4.07 -15.82 -26.51
N PRO A 321 4.67 -16.90 -26.00
CA PRO A 321 5.45 -16.87 -24.76
C PRO A 321 6.91 -16.48 -25.01
N ASN A 322 7.36 -15.39 -24.38
CA ASN A 322 8.76 -15.31 -23.92
C ASN A 322 8.83 -15.46 -22.40
N ALA A 323 8.03 -16.39 -21.87
CA ALA A 323 7.96 -16.69 -20.43
C ALA A 323 9.34 -17.02 -19.83
N ILE A 324 10.24 -17.60 -20.64
CA ILE A 324 11.63 -17.85 -20.25
C ILE A 324 12.38 -16.53 -20.07
N GLN A 325 12.34 -15.63 -21.06
CA GLN A 325 12.97 -14.31 -20.95
C GLN A 325 12.44 -13.53 -19.76
N MET A 326 11.11 -13.54 -19.57
CA MET A 326 10.49 -12.85 -18.44
C MET A 326 10.97 -13.41 -17.11
N LYS A 327 11.01 -14.74 -16.96
CA LYS A 327 11.59 -15.40 -15.78
C LYS A 327 13.06 -15.01 -15.57
N CYS A 328 13.86 -14.90 -16.63
CA CYS A 328 15.25 -14.45 -16.55
C CYS A 328 15.34 -12.98 -16.11
N ASP A 329 14.51 -12.09 -16.65
CA ASP A 329 14.48 -10.67 -16.27
C ASP A 329 14.11 -10.50 -14.78
N PHE A 330 13.14 -11.26 -14.29
CA PHE A 330 12.76 -11.24 -12.87
C PHE A 330 13.83 -11.87 -11.96
N ALA A 331 14.46 -12.96 -12.39
CA ALA A 331 15.60 -13.53 -11.68
C ALA A 331 16.77 -12.52 -11.60
N ALA A 332 17.02 -11.77 -12.67
CA ALA A 332 18.03 -10.70 -12.68
C ALA A 332 17.73 -9.61 -11.63
N ILE A 333 16.46 -9.23 -11.48
CA ILE A 333 16.02 -8.26 -10.47
C ILE A 333 16.29 -8.77 -9.05
N ILE A 334 15.92 -10.01 -8.74
CA ILE A 334 16.17 -10.64 -7.43
C ILE A 334 17.66 -10.69 -7.13
N LEU A 335 18.47 -11.12 -8.10
CA LEU A 335 19.94 -11.17 -7.97
C LEU A 335 20.53 -9.78 -7.70
N ARG A 336 20.08 -8.77 -8.44
CA ARG A 336 20.55 -7.38 -8.29
C ARG A 336 20.24 -6.84 -6.91
N TYR A 337 18.99 -6.93 -6.46
CA TYR A 337 18.57 -6.44 -5.14
C TYR A 337 19.27 -7.19 -4.01
N SER A 338 19.37 -8.52 -4.09
CA SER A 338 20.06 -9.33 -3.08
C SER A 338 21.55 -8.99 -3.02
N ASN A 339 22.21 -8.86 -4.17
CA ASN A 339 23.62 -8.48 -4.21
C ASN A 339 23.86 -7.05 -3.70
N HIS A 340 22.96 -6.10 -4.03
CA HIS A 340 23.05 -4.75 -3.50
C HIS A 340 22.94 -4.76 -1.97
N CYS A 341 21.88 -5.36 -1.43
CA CYS A 341 21.63 -5.42 0.01
C CYS A 341 22.83 -5.97 0.80
N ILE A 342 23.36 -7.13 0.40
CA ILE A 342 24.51 -7.74 1.12
C ILE A 342 25.80 -6.91 0.97
N THR A 343 25.99 -6.26 -0.18
CA THR A 343 27.14 -5.39 -0.42
C THR A 343 27.06 -4.16 0.48
N SER A 344 25.92 -3.46 0.48
CA SER A 344 25.65 -2.30 1.32
C SER A 344 25.83 -2.64 2.79
N ILE A 345 25.26 -3.75 3.29
CA ILE A 345 25.43 -4.19 4.68
C ILE A 345 26.92 -4.34 5.05
N CYS A 346 27.73 -5.00 4.20
CA CYS A 346 29.15 -5.20 4.48
C CYS A 346 29.95 -3.88 4.52
N GLU A 347 29.69 -2.99 3.57
CA GLU A 347 30.38 -1.69 3.43
C GLU A 347 29.96 -0.74 4.55
N GLU A 348 28.66 -0.59 4.77
CA GLU A 348 28.06 0.33 5.74
C GLU A 348 28.37 -0.04 7.18
N ARG A 349 28.34 -1.33 7.52
CA ARG A 349 28.79 -1.81 8.83
C ARG A 349 30.22 -1.38 9.11
N SER A 350 31.08 -1.53 8.11
CA SER A 350 32.51 -1.24 8.23
C SER A 350 32.74 0.28 8.33
N ALA A 351 32.05 1.07 7.51
CA ALA A 351 32.09 2.53 7.54
C ALA A 351 31.60 3.11 8.87
N MET A 352 30.53 2.57 9.44
CA MET A 352 29.93 3.03 10.70
C MET A 352 30.60 2.45 11.96
N GLY A 353 31.61 1.59 11.80
CA GLY A 353 32.26 0.90 12.92
C GLY A 353 31.26 0.15 13.81
N LEU A 354 30.29 -0.54 13.19
CA LEU A 354 29.28 -1.31 13.92
C LEU A 354 29.87 -2.64 14.40
N LYS A 355 29.81 -2.88 15.72
CA LYS A 355 30.28 -4.13 16.32
C LYS A 355 29.21 -5.19 16.17
N LEU A 356 29.53 -6.26 15.46
CA LEU A 356 28.70 -7.45 15.27
C LEU A 356 29.54 -8.69 15.53
N ASN A 357 28.94 -9.76 16.06
CA ASN A 357 29.60 -11.04 16.20
C ASN A 357 29.99 -11.55 14.80
N HIS A 358 31.30 -11.72 14.58
CA HIS A 358 31.83 -12.05 13.27
C HIS A 358 31.35 -13.43 12.77
N PRO A 359 31.48 -14.54 13.54
CA PRO A 359 30.86 -15.82 13.20
C PRO A 359 29.38 -15.73 12.82
N GLU A 360 28.57 -15.04 13.63
CA GLU A 360 27.12 -14.91 13.37
C GLU A 360 26.84 -14.19 12.04
N LEU A 361 27.59 -13.12 11.74
CA LEU A 361 27.45 -12.42 10.47
C LEU A 361 27.84 -13.30 9.27
N GLN A 362 28.87 -14.13 9.40
CA GLN A 362 29.26 -15.04 8.33
C GLN A 362 28.19 -16.12 8.11
N CYS A 363 27.62 -16.69 9.17
CA CYS A 363 26.48 -17.59 9.07
C CYS A 363 25.27 -16.93 8.40
N TRP A 364 24.94 -15.70 8.82
CA TRP A 364 23.88 -14.89 8.21
C TRP A 364 24.13 -14.64 6.71
N THR A 365 25.38 -14.31 6.34
CA THR A 365 25.80 -14.09 4.94
C THR A 365 25.60 -15.35 4.10
N VAL A 366 25.98 -16.52 4.63
CA VAL A 366 25.76 -17.81 3.95
C VAL A 366 24.28 -18.07 3.75
N ALA A 367 23.47 -17.93 4.81
CA ALA A 367 22.03 -18.17 4.75
C ALA A 367 21.34 -17.23 3.74
N PHE A 368 21.63 -15.93 3.80
CA PHE A 368 21.09 -14.93 2.88
C PHE A 368 21.42 -15.25 1.41
N CYS A 369 22.69 -15.56 1.10
CA CYS A 369 23.09 -15.92 -0.26
C CYS A 369 22.40 -17.20 -0.75
N VAL A 370 22.24 -18.20 0.12
CA VAL A 370 21.54 -19.46 -0.22
C VAL A 370 20.07 -19.19 -0.53
N GLU A 371 19.39 -18.41 0.31
CA GLU A 371 17.98 -18.06 0.09
C GLU A 371 17.77 -17.25 -1.19
N ALA A 372 18.58 -16.23 -1.44
CA ALA A 372 18.50 -15.44 -2.66
C ALA A 372 18.62 -16.32 -3.92
N MET A 373 19.57 -17.27 -3.92
CA MET A 373 19.75 -18.21 -5.02
C MET A 373 18.60 -19.23 -5.11
N GLN A 374 18.01 -19.63 -3.98
CA GLN A 374 16.81 -20.48 -3.98
C GLN A 374 15.62 -19.76 -4.60
N PHE A 375 15.36 -18.49 -4.27
CA PHE A 375 14.30 -17.70 -4.90
C PHE A 375 14.48 -17.60 -6.42
N VAL A 376 15.72 -17.37 -6.88
CA VAL A 376 16.05 -17.38 -8.30
C VAL A 376 15.74 -18.74 -8.93
N SER A 377 16.10 -19.84 -8.26
CA SER A 377 15.86 -21.21 -8.74
C SER A 377 14.38 -21.57 -8.95
N LEU A 378 13.47 -20.87 -8.26
CA LEU A 378 12.02 -21.01 -8.49
C LEU A 378 11.56 -20.44 -9.84
N LEU A 379 12.31 -19.48 -10.38
CA LEU A 379 12.03 -18.86 -11.67
C LEU A 379 12.81 -19.54 -12.80
N THR A 380 14.12 -19.68 -12.64
CA THR A 380 15.05 -20.22 -13.63
C THR A 380 16.37 -20.64 -12.99
N GLN A 381 17.23 -21.34 -13.72
CA GLN A 381 18.59 -21.58 -13.24
C GLN A 381 19.39 -20.27 -13.29
N ALA A 382 20.10 -19.93 -12.21
CA ALA A 382 20.89 -18.70 -12.13
C ALA A 382 21.94 -18.59 -13.26
N ALA A 383 22.46 -19.73 -13.73
CA ALA A 383 23.40 -19.81 -14.84
C ALA A 383 22.78 -19.34 -16.18
N HIS A 384 21.46 -19.36 -16.33
CA HIS A 384 20.75 -18.93 -17.54
C HIS A 384 20.43 -17.43 -17.55
N VAL A 385 20.80 -16.69 -16.51
CA VAL A 385 20.55 -15.25 -16.41
C VAL A 385 21.78 -14.48 -16.89
N GLU A 386 22.06 -14.54 -18.19
CA GLU A 386 23.31 -14.01 -18.79
C GLU A 386 23.57 -12.54 -18.40
N HIS A 387 22.54 -11.69 -18.46
CA HIS A 387 22.62 -10.26 -18.12
C HIS A 387 22.77 -9.96 -16.62
N ALA A 388 22.68 -10.95 -15.73
CA ALA A 388 22.90 -10.81 -14.28
C ALA A 388 23.94 -11.79 -13.71
N SER A 389 24.73 -12.42 -14.59
CA SER A 389 25.77 -13.39 -14.23
C SER A 389 26.77 -12.83 -13.21
N TYR A 390 27.11 -11.54 -13.31
CA TYR A 390 27.94 -10.84 -12.33
C TYR A 390 27.37 -10.91 -10.90
N PHE A 391 26.07 -10.63 -10.74
CA PHE A 391 25.43 -10.64 -9.42
C PHE A 391 25.36 -12.06 -8.83
N ALA A 392 25.03 -13.07 -9.65
CA ALA A 392 25.05 -14.46 -9.23
C ALA A 392 26.45 -14.93 -8.81
N CYS A 393 27.48 -14.55 -9.57
CA CYS A 393 28.88 -14.85 -9.25
C CYS A 393 29.34 -14.15 -7.97
N SER A 394 28.99 -12.87 -7.79
CA SER A 394 29.30 -12.11 -6.57
C SER A 394 28.67 -12.74 -5.32
N LEU A 395 27.38 -13.08 -5.37
CA LEU A 395 26.69 -13.77 -4.26
C LEU A 395 27.33 -15.13 -3.95
N SER A 396 27.68 -15.90 -4.98
CA SER A 396 28.34 -17.21 -4.82
C SER A 396 29.73 -17.07 -4.20
N THR A 397 30.50 -16.07 -4.64
CA THR A 397 31.83 -15.77 -4.10
C THR A 397 31.75 -15.37 -2.64
N ARG A 398 30.82 -14.46 -2.30
CA ARG A 398 30.58 -14.04 -0.90
C ARG A 398 30.21 -15.22 -0.02
N LYS A 399 29.32 -16.10 -0.49
CA LYS A 399 28.94 -17.33 0.21
C LYS A 399 30.18 -18.20 0.50
N CYS A 400 31.00 -18.48 -0.50
CA CYS A 400 32.21 -19.31 -0.33
C CYS A 400 33.22 -18.68 0.64
N THR A 401 33.44 -17.37 0.54
CA THR A 401 34.31 -16.64 1.47
C THR A 401 33.77 -16.73 2.91
N ALA A 402 32.47 -16.55 3.09
CA ALA A 402 31.83 -16.63 4.40
C ALA A 402 31.94 -18.04 5.00
N VAL A 403 31.68 -19.10 4.23
CA VAL A 403 31.85 -20.50 4.67
C VAL A 403 33.29 -20.74 5.16
N ARG A 404 34.29 -20.26 4.40
CA ARG A 404 35.70 -20.37 4.78
C ARG A 404 36.00 -19.67 6.12
N CYS A 405 35.38 -18.52 6.37
CA CYS A 405 35.53 -17.77 7.62
C CYS A 405 34.86 -18.43 8.83
N VAL A 406 33.81 -19.26 8.64
CA VAL A 406 33.14 -19.99 9.73
C VAL A 406 33.93 -21.25 10.12
N GLY A 407 34.88 -21.70 9.31
CA GLY A 407 35.74 -22.85 9.61
C GLY A 407 35.15 -24.20 9.20
N PHE A 408 34.12 -24.22 8.35
CA PHE A 408 33.70 -25.43 7.65
C PHE A 408 34.65 -25.69 6.47
N VAL A 409 35.75 -26.41 6.72
CA VAL A 409 36.59 -27.03 5.70
C VAL A 409 36.46 -28.53 5.81
#